data_AF-A0A523XF17-F1
#
_entry.id   AF-A0A523XF17-F1
#
_cell.length_a   1.000
_cell.length_b   1.000
_cell.length_c   1.000
_cell.angle_alpha   90.00
_cell.angle_beta   90.00
_cell.angle_gamma   90.00
#
_symmetry.space_group_name_H-M   'P 1'
#
loop_
_entity.id
_entity.type
_entity.pdbx_description
1 polymer ?
#
loop_
_entity_poly.entity_id
_entity_poly.type
_entity_poly.pdbx_seq_one_letter_code
_entity_poly.pdbx_strand_id
1 'polypeptide(L)' 'LQGAMTKDLEFYVFDVSPRIPGCPCVEPTSPYMKYKYGKEVGPGRRVSMEIRQAVEKEKLEMIVT' A
#
# COMPACT_ATOMS: atom_id res chain seq x y z
N LEU A 1 4.27 7.08 -4.96
CA LEU A 1 4.25 8.48 -5.41
C LEU A 1 5.27 9.24 -4.59
N GLN A 2 6.15 9.97 -5.27
CA GLN A 2 7.14 10.82 -4.63
C GLN A 2 6.83 12.25 -5.05
N GLY A 3 6.70 13.15 -4.07
CA GLY A 3 6.20 14.50 -4.29
C GLY A 3 6.48 15.40 -3.10
N ALA A 4 6.15 16.69 -3.24
CA ALA A 4 6.31 17.71 -2.20
C ALA A 4 5.06 18.58 -2.11
N MET A 5 4.83 19.15 -0.92
CA MET A 5 3.78 20.14 -0.67
C MET A 5 4.39 21.55 -0.72
N THR A 6 3.76 22.48 -1.42
CA THR A 6 4.13 23.90 -1.38
C THR A 6 3.61 24.58 -0.11
N LYS A 7 4.03 25.83 0.12
CA LYS A 7 3.51 26.67 1.21
C LYS A 7 2.02 26.97 1.04
N ASP A 8 1.55 26.99 -0.21
CA ASP A 8 0.15 27.19 -0.59
C ASP A 8 -0.66 25.89 -0.57
N LEU A 9 -0.10 24.83 0.04
CA LEU A 9 -0.72 23.51 0.21
C LEU A 9 -1.02 22.78 -1.11
N GLU A 10 -0.27 23.08 -2.16
CA GLU A 10 -0.36 22.36 -3.43
C GLU A 10 0.59 21.16 -3.45
N PHE A 11 0.10 20.01 -3.91
CA PHE A 11 0.90 18.79 -4.02
C PHE A 11 1.46 18.62 -5.43
N TYR A 12 2.79 18.58 -5.55
CA TYR A 12 3.50 18.35 -6.81
C TYR A 12 4.13 16.96 -6.82
N VAL A 13 3.89 16.21 -7.90
CA VAL A 13 4.41 14.85 -8.09
C VAL A 13 5.63 14.88 -9.00
N PHE A 14 6.73 14.27 -8.56
CA PHE A 14 7.97 14.16 -9.34
C PHE A 14 8.14 12.80 -9.99
N ASP A 15 7.71 11.74 -9.30
CA ASP A 15 7.87 10.37 -9.77
C ASP A 15 6.75 9.44 -9.28
N VAL A 16 6.44 8.45 -10.10
CA VAL A 16 5.45 7.40 -9.84
C VAL A 16 6.13 6.04 -9.95
N SER A 17 6.27 5.37 -8.82
CA SER A 17 6.65 3.95 -8.78
C SER A 17 5.38 3.09 -8.67
N PRO A 18 4.93 2.38 -9.72
CA PRO A 18 3.73 1.53 -9.69
C PRO A 18 4.01 0.18 -9.02
N ARG A 19 4.66 0.23 -7.85
CA ARG A 19 5.01 -0.92 -7.01
C ARG A 19 5.11 -0.47 -5.55
N ILE A 20 5.33 -1.42 -4.65
CA ILE A 20 5.60 -1.11 -3.24
C ILE A 20 6.85 -0.20 -3.17
N PRO A 21 6.76 0.97 -2.51
CA PRO A 21 7.89 1.89 -2.37
C PRO A 21 8.97 1.28 -1.47
N GLY A 22 10.23 1.62 -1.73
CA GLY A 22 11.40 1.06 -1.04
C GLY A 22 11.64 1.56 0.39
N CYS A 23 10.60 1.97 1.12
CA CYS A 23 10.72 2.36 2.53
C CYS A 23 10.13 1.24 3.42
N PRO A 24 10.93 0.23 3.79
CA PRO A 24 10.48 -0.86 4.65
C PRO A 24 10.13 -0.39 6.09
N CYS A 25 10.58 0.80 6.50
CA CYS A 25 10.40 1.31 7.87
C CYS A 25 8.95 1.75 8.19
N VAL A 26 8.06 1.84 7.20
CA VAL A 26 6.61 2.11 7.41
C VAL A 26 5.79 0.83 7.60
N GLU A 27 6.41 -0.35 7.54
CA GLU A 27 5.71 -1.65 7.67
C GLU A 27 4.99 -1.87 9.01
N PRO A 28 5.51 -1.45 10.17
CA PRO A 28 4.80 -1.64 11.46
C PRO A 28 3.83 -0.50 11.81
N THR A 29 3.95 0.67 11.16
CA THR A 29 3.61 1.96 11.82
C THR A 29 2.76 2.91 11.00
N SER A 30 2.04 2.44 9.98
CA SER A 30 1.04 3.31 9.33
C SER A 30 -0.19 3.47 10.24
N PRO A 31 -0.45 4.65 10.83
CA PRO A 31 -1.62 4.87 11.68
C PRO A 31 -2.93 4.61 10.92
N TYR A 32 -2.95 4.89 9.63
CA TYR A 32 -4.10 4.67 8.74
C TYR A 32 -4.49 3.19 8.64
N MET A 33 -3.50 2.30 8.50
CA MET A 33 -3.76 0.86 8.40
C MET A 33 -4.28 0.30 9.72
N LYS A 34 -3.77 0.80 10.85
CA LYS A 34 -4.25 0.43 12.19
C LYS A 34 -5.69 0.89 12.41
N TYR A 35 -6.06 2.11 12.01
CA TYR A 35 -7.44 2.58 12.11
C TYR A 35 -8.40 1.77 11.24
N LYS A 36 -7.98 1.37 10.04
CA LYS A 36 -8.84 0.61 9.12
C LYS A 36 -9.04 -0.84 9.55
N TYR A 37 -7.99 -1.52 10.00
CA TYR A 37 -8.01 -2.97 10.24
C TYR A 37 -8.02 -3.36 11.72
N GLY A 38 -7.89 -2.40 12.63
CA GLY A 38 -7.79 -2.64 14.08
C GLY A 38 -6.50 -3.36 14.51
N LYS A 39 -5.56 -3.58 13.59
CA LYS A 39 -4.30 -4.30 13.80
C LYS A 39 -3.23 -3.79 12.84
N GLU A 40 -1.98 -4.14 13.13
CA GLU A 40 -0.85 -3.80 12.26
C GLU A 40 -0.93 -4.57 10.94
N VAL A 41 -1.03 -3.80 9.85
CA VAL A 41 -1.08 -4.30 8.48
C VAL A 41 -0.10 -3.49 7.63
N GLY A 42 1.09 -4.02 7.45
CA GLY A 42 2.07 -3.49 6.51
C GLY A 42 1.73 -3.80 5.04
N PRO A 43 2.41 -3.16 4.08
CA PRO A 43 2.22 -3.39 2.64
C PRO A 43 2.39 -4.86 2.25
N GLY A 44 3.43 -5.56 2.72
CA GLY A 44 3.63 -6.99 2.43
C GLY A 44 2.47 -7.86 2.93
N ARG A 45 2.07 -7.68 4.20
CA ARG A 45 0.89 -8.37 4.78
C ARG A 45 -0.38 -8.06 4.00
N ARG A 46 -0.56 -6.80 3.54
CA ARG A 46 -1.71 -6.43 2.73
C ARG A 46 -1.73 -7.16 1.39
N VAL A 47 -0.59 -7.30 0.71
CA VAL A 47 -0.49 -8.09 -0.53
C VAL A 47 -0.83 -9.56 -0.27
N SER A 48 -0.30 -10.16 0.80
CA SER A 48 -0.65 -11.54 1.16
C SER A 48 -2.14 -11.74 1.45
N MET A 49 -2.79 -10.76 2.08
CA MET A 49 -4.24 -10.77 2.29
C MET A 49 -5.02 -10.78 0.97
N GLU A 50 -4.55 -10.07 -0.06
CA GLU A 50 -5.18 -10.06 -1.38
C GLU A 50 -5.04 -11.42 -2.06
N ILE A 51 -3.82 -11.97 -2.06
CA ILE A 51 -3.54 -13.29 -2.64
C ILE A 51 -4.42 -14.34 -1.97
N ARG A 52 -4.52 -14.33 -0.63
CA ARG A 52 -5.38 -15.26 0.10
C ARG A 52 -6.85 -15.13 -0.30
N GLN A 53 -7.36 -13.90 -0.41
CA GLN A 53 -8.75 -13.66 -0.81
C GLN A 53 -9.03 -14.07 -2.26
N ALA A 54 -8.07 -13.88 -3.17
CA ALA A 54 -8.20 -14.30 -4.56
C ALA A 54 -8.22 -15.82 -4.68
N VAL A 55 -7.39 -16.53 -3.91
CA VAL A 55 -7.41 -18.00 -3.81
C VAL A 55 -8.74 -18.49 -3.22
N GLU A 56 -9.21 -17.90 -2.12
CA GLU A 56 -10.50 -18.23 -1.48
C GLU A 56 -11.71 -18.02 -2.41
N LYS A 57 -11.58 -17.15 -3.43
CA LYS A 57 -12.63 -16.82 -4.39
C LYS A 57 -12.43 -17.45 -5.77
N GLU A 58 -11.41 -18.28 -5.96
CA GLU A 58 -11.03 -18.85 -7.27
C GLU A 58 -10.85 -17.77 -8.35
N LYS A 59 -10.22 -16.63 -8.00
CA LYS A 59 -9.99 -15.46 -8.87
C LYS A 59 -8.53 -15.03 -8.91
N LEU A 60 -7.61 -15.99 -8.82
CA LEU A 60 -6.17 -15.70 -8.76
C LEU A 60 -5.67 -15.06 -10.06
N GLU A 61 -6.24 -15.44 -11.19
CA GLU A 61 -5.97 -14.93 -12.53
C GLU A 61 -6.24 -13.43 -12.69
N MET A 62 -7.04 -12.82 -11.81
CA MET A 62 -7.32 -11.38 -11.86
C MET A 62 -6.19 -10.51 -11.28
N ILE A 63 -5.31 -11.08 -10.47
CA ILE A 63 -4.30 -10.32 -9.70
C ILE A 63 -2.86 -10.67 -10.09
N VAL A 64 -2.68 -11.60 -11.01
CA VAL A 64 -1.39 -11.99 -11.60
C VAL A 64 -1.41 -11.66 -13.09
N THR A 65 -0.23 -11.46 -13.67
CA THR A 65 -0.06 -11.21 -15.10
C THR A 65 1.26 -11.83 -15.54
#